data_AF-A0A964UT76-F1
#
_entry.id   AF-A0A964UT76-F1
#
_cell.length_a   1.000
_cell.length_b   1.000
_cell.length_c   1.000
_cell.angle_alpha   90.00
_cell.angle_beta   90.00
_cell.angle_gamma   90.00
#
_symmetry.space_group_name_H-M   'P 1'
#
loop_
_entity.id
_entity.type
_entity.pdbx_description
1 polymer ?
#
loop_
_entity_poly.entity_id
_entity_poly.type
_entity_poly.pdbx_seq_one_letter_code
_entity_poly.pdbx_strand_id
1 'polypeptide(L)'
;MTTQEQALAAADGWLNGDAPTAMRREVRTHEFSLGWVVWGAPPPEERDPESGERRPPAEVDAATAVVDRRTGELSTWPALPVEEVARLYEEKHAETGTEGEPEPDEGPARP
;
A
#
# COMPACT_ATOMS: atom_id res chain seq x y z
N MET A 1 6.25 15.67 -4.14
CA MET A 1 4.77 15.71 -4.10
C MET A 1 4.25 14.82 -5.21
N THR A 2 3.72 13.69 -4.82
CA THR A 2 3.12 12.68 -5.69
C THR A 2 1.63 12.95 -5.78
N THR A 3 1.02 12.67 -6.93
CA THR A 3 -0.42 12.79 -7.15
C THR A 3 -1.05 11.40 -7.18
N GLN A 4 -2.38 11.33 -7.03
CA GLN A 4 -3.12 10.07 -7.14
C GLN A 4 -2.85 9.38 -8.48
N GLU A 5 -2.76 10.14 -9.58
CA GLU A 5 -2.44 9.61 -10.91
C GLU A 5 -1.04 8.98 -10.97
N GLN A 6 -0.03 9.60 -10.34
CA GLN A 6 1.30 9.01 -10.26
C GLN A 6 1.32 7.76 -9.39
N ALA A 7 0.58 7.74 -8.28
CA ALA A 7 0.44 6.55 -7.45
C ALA A 7 -0.23 5.40 -8.21
N LEU A 8 -1.27 5.68 -8.97
CA LEU A 8 -1.94 4.72 -9.87
C LEU A 8 -1.00 4.21 -10.96
N ALA A 9 -0.20 5.08 -11.58
CA ALA A 9 0.76 4.68 -12.61
C ALA A 9 1.88 3.79 -12.05
N ALA A 10 2.40 4.11 -10.86
CA ALA A 10 3.38 3.28 -10.17
C ALA A 10 2.79 1.91 -9.79
N ALA A 11 1.55 1.89 -9.33
CA ALA A 11 0.83 0.68 -8.99
C ALA A 11 0.49 -0.18 -10.22
N ASP A 12 0.10 0.42 -11.35
CA ASP A 12 -0.09 -0.31 -12.62
C ASP A 12 1.22 -0.93 -13.08
N GLY A 13 2.31 -0.18 -13.08
CA GLY A 13 3.64 -0.70 -13.45
C GLY A 13 4.12 -1.82 -12.50
N TRP A 14 3.83 -1.71 -11.21
CA TRP A 14 4.20 -2.72 -10.22
C TRP A 14 3.34 -3.99 -10.33
N LEU A 15 2.02 -3.85 -10.46
CA LEU A 15 1.08 -4.96 -10.47
C LEU A 15 0.99 -5.66 -11.83
N ASN A 16 0.98 -4.87 -12.90
CA ASN A 16 0.80 -5.36 -14.26
C ASN A 16 2.13 -5.49 -15.00
N GLY A 17 3.17 -4.73 -14.65
CA GLY A 17 4.46 -4.80 -15.34
C GLY A 17 4.31 -4.61 -16.85
N ASP A 18 4.78 -5.59 -17.63
CA ASP A 18 4.63 -5.66 -19.09
C ASP A 18 3.42 -6.50 -19.53
N ALA A 19 2.49 -6.83 -18.61
CA ALA A 19 1.34 -7.64 -18.94
C ALA A 19 0.48 -6.98 -20.04
N PRO A 20 0.02 -7.76 -21.03
CA PRO A 20 -0.86 -7.22 -22.05
C PRO A 20 -2.16 -6.69 -21.43
N THR A 21 -2.74 -5.63 -22.00
CA THR A 21 -3.97 -4.98 -21.49
C THR A 21 -5.12 -5.95 -21.22
N ALA A 22 -5.22 -7.06 -21.97
CA ALA A 22 -6.23 -8.09 -21.76
C ALA A 22 -6.06 -8.90 -20.46
N MET A 23 -4.85 -8.90 -19.88
CA MET A 23 -4.50 -9.58 -18.63
C MET A 23 -4.10 -8.59 -17.53
N ARG A 24 -4.27 -7.28 -17.78
CA ARG A 24 -4.11 -6.25 -16.76
C ARG A 24 -5.15 -6.47 -15.66
N ARG A 25 -4.67 -6.54 -14.43
CA ARG A 25 -5.48 -6.49 -13.23
C ARG A 25 -5.92 -5.06 -12.96
N GLU A 26 -7.15 -4.92 -12.50
CA GLU A 26 -7.65 -3.66 -11.99
C GLU A 26 -6.84 -3.30 -10.74
N VAL A 27 -6.16 -2.15 -10.81
CA VAL A 27 -5.42 -1.60 -9.68
C VAL A 27 -6.41 -0.86 -8.79
N ARG A 28 -6.44 -1.22 -7.50
CA ARG A 28 -7.20 -0.47 -6.49
C ARG A 28 -6.26 0.33 -5.62
N THR A 29 -6.73 1.50 -5.22
CA THR A 29 -5.98 2.41 -4.37
C THR A 29 -6.85 2.96 -3.25
N HIS A 30 -6.22 3.24 -2.11
CA HIS A 30 -6.83 3.86 -0.95
C HIS A 30 -5.92 4.99 -0.46
N GLU A 31 -6.46 6.20 -0.46
CA GLU A 31 -5.74 7.38 0.05
C GLU A 31 -5.76 7.39 1.58
N PHE A 32 -4.62 7.72 2.18
CA PHE A 32 -4.47 7.93 3.62
C PHE A 32 -3.58 9.15 3.90
N SER A 33 -3.32 9.45 5.17
CA SER A 33 -2.64 10.67 5.61
C SER A 33 -1.26 10.89 4.98
N LEU A 34 -0.47 9.84 4.80
CA LEU A 34 0.91 9.94 4.27
C LEU A 34 1.05 9.55 2.80
N GLY A 35 0.02 8.97 2.17
CA GLY A 35 0.18 8.38 0.84
C GLY A 35 -1.04 7.67 0.28
N TRP A 36 -0.78 6.70 -0.59
CA TRP A 36 -1.79 5.80 -1.15
C TRP A 36 -1.35 4.35 -0.97
N VAL A 37 -2.20 3.54 -0.37
CA VAL A 37 -2.04 2.09 -0.37
C VAL A 37 -2.64 1.56 -1.68
N VAL A 38 -1.93 0.67 -2.36
CA VAL A 38 -2.30 0.14 -3.68
C VAL A 38 -2.25 -1.39 -3.66
N TRP A 39 -3.22 -2.03 -4.28
CA TRP A 39 -3.30 -3.49 -4.34
C TRP A 39 -3.99 -3.93 -5.64
N GLY A 40 -3.72 -5.17 -6.05
CA GLY A 40 -4.45 -5.77 -7.15
C GLY A 40 -5.85 -6.19 -6.75
N ALA A 41 -6.85 -5.84 -7.58
CA ALA A 41 -8.18 -6.39 -7.41
C ALA A 41 -8.10 -7.93 -7.44
N PRO A 42 -8.76 -8.63 -6.49
CA PRO A 42 -8.81 -10.08 -6.53
C PRO A 42 -9.42 -10.51 -7.87
N PRO A 43 -8.87 -11.56 -8.52
CA PRO A 43 -9.51 -12.09 -9.72
C PRO A 43 -10.97 -12.43 -9.38
N PRO A 44 -11.92 -12.18 -10.31
CA PRO A 44 -13.30 -12.58 -10.10
C PRO A 44 -13.30 -14.06 -9.73
N GLU A 45 -14.04 -14.40 -8.68
CA GLU A 45 -14.13 -15.77 -8.17
C GLU A 45 -14.58 -16.69 -9.33
N GLU A 46 -13.64 -17.38 -9.98
CA GLU A 46 -13.95 -18.48 -10.90
C GLU A 46 -14.51 -19.61 -10.04
N ARG A 47 -15.82 -19.54 -9.79
CA ARG A 47 -16.59 -20.65 -9.26
C ARG A 47 -16.72 -21.67 -10.38
N ASP A 48 -15.99 -22.78 -10.27
CA ASP A 48 -16.23 -23.96 -11.11
C ASP A 48 -17.72 -24.36 -10.99
N PRO A 49 -18.51 -24.26 -12.07
CA PRO A 49 -19.94 -24.56 -12.02
C PRO A 49 -20.21 -26.08 -11.85
N GLU A 50 -19.19 -26.93 -12.02
CA GLU A 50 -19.34 -28.39 -12.00
C GLU A 50 -19.02 -29.05 -10.65
N SER A 51 -18.10 -28.48 -9.84
CA SER A 51 -17.70 -29.08 -8.57
C SER A 51 -18.17 -28.32 -7.33
N GLY A 52 -18.52 -27.03 -7.42
CA GLY A 52 -18.86 -26.20 -6.25
C GLY A 52 -17.72 -26.02 -5.24
N GLU A 53 -16.57 -26.66 -5.48
CA GLU A 53 -15.36 -26.52 -4.70
C GLU A 53 -14.71 -25.18 -5.03
N ARG A 54 -14.50 -24.39 -3.97
CA ARG A 54 -13.75 -23.15 -4.02
C ARG A 54 -12.31 -23.54 -4.35
N ARG A 55 -11.90 -23.51 -5.63
CA ARG A 55 -10.48 -23.63 -5.97
C ARG A 55 -9.76 -22.52 -5.20
N PRO A 56 -8.80 -22.82 -4.30
CA PRO A 56 -8.01 -21.78 -3.67
C PRO A 56 -7.38 -20.97 -4.81
N PRO A 57 -7.58 -19.64 -4.89
CA PRO A 57 -7.00 -18.85 -5.96
C PRO A 57 -5.50 -19.09 -5.88
N ALA A 58 -4.93 -19.65 -6.95
CA ALA A 58 -3.56 -20.12 -7.02
C ALA A 58 -2.62 -19.03 -6.52
N GLU A 59 -2.15 -19.15 -5.28
CA GLU A 59 -1.18 -18.30 -4.56
C GLU A 59 -0.98 -16.93 -5.19
N VAL A 60 -2.09 -16.20 -5.38
CA VAL A 60 -2.00 -14.84 -5.85
C VAL A 60 -1.51 -14.10 -4.65
N ASP A 61 -0.20 -13.90 -4.62
CA ASP A 61 0.50 -13.05 -3.68
C ASP A 61 -0.29 -11.73 -3.64
N ALA A 62 -1.18 -11.61 -2.65
CA ALA A 62 -2.02 -10.44 -2.45
C ALA A 62 -1.16 -9.33 -1.84
N ALA A 63 0.04 -9.17 -2.41
CA ALA A 63 0.96 -8.13 -2.08
C ALA A 63 0.21 -6.82 -2.16
N THR A 64 0.50 -5.97 -1.19
CA THR A 64 -0.01 -4.62 -1.12
C THR A 64 1.20 -3.72 -1.21
N ALA A 65 1.11 -2.55 -1.81
CA ALA A 65 2.19 -1.59 -1.82
C ALA A 65 1.71 -0.24 -1.31
N VAL A 66 2.63 0.58 -0.81
CA VAL A 66 2.35 1.95 -0.35
C VAL A 66 3.16 2.90 -1.21
N VAL A 67 2.51 3.92 -1.74
CA VAL A 67 3.14 5.03 -2.45
C VAL A 67 3.17 6.25 -1.53
N ASP A 68 4.36 6.72 -1.21
CA ASP A 68 4.55 7.91 -0.38
C ASP A 68 4.13 9.19 -1.14
N ARG A 69 3.36 10.05 -0.49
CA ARG A 69 2.92 11.32 -1.11
C ARG A 69 4.02 12.34 -1.21
N ARG A 70 5.02 12.30 -0.34
CA ARG A 70 6.08 13.31 -0.31
C ARG A 70 7.12 13.05 -1.41
N THR A 71 7.53 11.79 -1.54
CA THR A 71 8.65 11.32 -2.35
C THR A 71 8.21 10.52 -3.59
N GLY A 72 7.08 9.83 -3.54
CA GLY A 72 6.63 8.92 -4.61
C GLY A 72 7.26 7.54 -4.53
N GLU A 73 7.92 7.21 -3.43
CA GLU A 73 8.52 5.91 -3.20
C GLU A 73 7.44 4.84 -3.03
N LEU A 74 7.58 3.73 -3.75
CA LEU A 74 6.70 2.56 -3.64
C LEU A 74 7.35 1.51 -2.73
N SER A 75 6.73 1.26 -1.59
CA SER A 75 7.14 0.22 -0.63
C SER A 75 6.20 -0.97 -0.72
N THR A 76 6.72 -2.16 -1.02
CA THR A 76 5.93 -3.39 -1.03
C THR A 76 5.75 -3.93 0.38
N TRP A 77 4.53 -4.33 0.71
CA TRP A 77 4.08 -4.88 1.98
C TRP A 77 3.50 -6.29 1.78
N PRO A 78 3.60 -7.16 2.80
CA PRO A 78 2.90 -8.44 2.81
C PRO A 78 1.39 -8.23 2.68
N ALA A 79 0.65 -9.32 2.39
CA ALA A 79 -0.81 -9.34 2.20
C ALA A 79 -1.61 -9.04 3.49
N LEU A 80 -1.36 -7.87 4.05
CA LEU A 80 -2.06 -7.29 5.19
C LEU A 80 -3.23 -6.43 4.67
N PRO A 81 -4.28 -6.24 5.48
CA PRO A 81 -5.36 -5.33 5.13
C PRO A 81 -4.84 -3.91 4.97
N VAL A 82 -5.44 -3.17 4.04
CA VAL A 82 -5.08 -1.81 3.63
C VAL A 82 -4.94 -0.86 4.83
N GLU A 83 -5.85 -0.97 5.80
CA GLU A 83 -5.84 -0.15 7.02
C GLU A 83 -4.63 -0.45 7.91
N GLU A 84 -4.23 -1.71 8.03
CA GLU A 84 -3.08 -2.11 8.83
C GLU A 84 -1.76 -1.72 8.15
N VAL A 85 -1.71 -1.82 6.81
CA VAL A 85 -0.57 -1.33 6.02
C VAL A 85 -0.41 0.18 6.17
N ALA A 86 -1.49 0.95 6.08
CA ALA A 86 -1.48 2.40 6.28
C ALA A 86 -0.95 2.75 7.67
N ARG A 87 -1.49 2.09 8.71
CA ARG A 87 -1.08 2.31 10.09
C ARG A 87 0.39 1.97 10.33
N LEU A 88 0.86 0.79 9.90
CA LEU A 88 2.27 0.39 10.06
C LEU A 88 3.21 1.31 9.29
N TYR A 89 2.78 1.80 8.12
CA TYR A 89 3.53 2.79 7.36
C TYR A 89 3.62 4.12 8.12
N GLU A 90 2.52 4.59 8.69
CA GLU A 90 2.48 5.77 9.56
C GLU A 90 3.38 5.63 10.79
N GLU A 91 3.34 4.48 11.49
CA GLU A 91 4.19 4.21 12.65
C GLU A 91 5.68 4.22 12.25
N LYS A 92 6.06 3.52 11.17
CA LYS A 92 7.44 3.52 10.67
C LYS A 92 7.92 4.92 10.27
N HIS A 93 7.08 5.69 9.58
CA HIS A 93 7.45 7.04 9.15
C HIS A 93 7.47 8.05 10.29
N ALA A 94 6.67 7.85 11.34
CA ALA A 94 6.78 8.60 12.57
C ALA A 94 8.11 8.30 13.27
N GLU A 95 8.52 7.03 13.36
CA GLU A 95 9.83 6.64 13.93
C GLU A 95 11.02 7.17 13.12
N THR A 96 10.90 7.20 11.79
CA THR A 96 11.96 7.73 10.91
C THR A 96 11.94 9.27 10.85
N GLY A 97 10.79 9.89 11.10
CA GLY A 97 10.59 11.34 11.16
C GLY A 97 10.90 11.95 12.53
N THR A 98 11.03 11.14 13.57
CA THR A 98 11.30 11.55 14.96
C THR A 98 12.76 11.37 15.39
N GLU A 99 13.73 11.34 14.46
CA GLU A 99 15.15 11.56 14.78
C GLU A 99 15.53 13.03 14.49
N GLY A 100 14.61 13.96 14.75
CA GLY A 100 14.73 15.36 14.35
C GLY A 100 14.05 16.38 15.25
N GLU A 101 13.45 15.99 16.38
CA GLU A 101 12.98 16.94 17.38
C GLU A 101 13.59 16.58 18.74
N PRO A 102 14.73 17.19 19.13
CA PRO A 102 15.11 17.20 20.52
C PRO A 102 14.06 18.06 21.23
N GLU A 103 13.27 17.47 22.12
CA GLU A 103 12.70 18.24 23.20
C GLU A 103 13.79 18.34 24.28
N PRO A 104 14.54 19.46 24.39
CA PRO A 104 15.17 19.79 25.65
C PRO A 104 14.02 20.07 26.61
N ASP A 105 13.70 19.12 27.48
CA ASP A 105 12.95 19.41 28.70
C ASP A 105 13.87 20.22 29.64
N GLU A 106 14.21 21.44 29.21
CA GLU A 106 14.62 22.54 30.07
C GLU A 106 13.40 23.46 30.19
N GLY A 107 12.40 23.00 30.93
CA GLY A 107 11.35 23.85 31.49
C GLY A 107 11.87 24.55 32.75
N PRO A 108 11.97 25.90 32.80
CA PRO A 108 12.53 26.60 33.95
C PRO A 108 11.43 26.90 34.99
N ALA A 109 11.57 26.40 36.21
CA ALA A 109 10.85 26.89 37.41
C ALA A 109 11.23 26.03 38.64
N ARG A 110 11.45 26.51 39.86
CA ARG A 110 11.24 27.78 40.60
C ARG A 110 11.66 27.48 42.07
N PRO A 111 11.52 28.40 43.04
CA PRO A 111 11.95 29.79 43.17
C PRO A 111 13.23 29.95 44.02
#